data_AF-A0A920V1T6-F1
#
_entry.id   AF-A0A920V1T6-F1
#
_cell.length_a   1.000
_cell.length_b   1.000
_cell.length_c   1.000
_cell.angle_alpha   90.00
_cell.angle_beta   90.00
_cell.angle_gamma   90.00
#
_symmetry.space_group_name_H-M   'P 1'
#
loop_
_entity.id
_entity.type
_entity.pdbx_description
1 polymer ?
#
loop_
_entity_poly.entity_id
_entity_poly.type
_entity_poly.pdbx_seq_one_letter_code
_entity_poly.pdbx_strand_id
1 'polypeptide(L)'
;MSFCLLVAAVAVPDPVVTAADAKAKLVQEDWPDWRGVRRDGISRQTGLSLDWTAGKPKRLWQRELGTGYSSMTVVGDRLFTMGAEQDAEYVYCLDATDGSTLWKVHSGTTFKNSYGDGPRSTPIIEGERVYALGANGDLLCLAAKSGEVAWQTNILKQFGGKNIIWGVSTTPLIDGKKLVINVGAKQASVVAFDKTSGKVIWKSHDDVAGYSSPIRIDVPSDDGPVPHLVVWCGKSLVGLKPSDGSVQWKHEWLTTNDMNIATPIFEPKTRTLYVSASRGTGRCSAYRLTAAKGAVACKEIYTNKQMKNHYNSCVLLNGFLYGFDNNVFRCQELASGKILWTDRTVGKGAVISAQGHLIVLGEKGEMALVEATTKAYTEKGRFQALTSKRAWTPPALARGKLYVRDLERITCINIATAK
;
A
#
# COMPACT_ATOMS: atom_id res chain seq x y z
N MET A 1 52.95 62.34 -8.99
CA MET A 1 52.65 61.29 -7.98
C MET A 1 51.15 61.05 -8.01
N SER A 2 50.75 59.92 -8.59
CA SER A 2 49.35 59.55 -8.80
C SER A 2 48.78 58.96 -7.52
N PHE A 3 47.72 59.55 -6.97
CA PHE A 3 46.98 59.00 -5.82
C PHE A 3 45.67 58.39 -6.33
N CYS A 4 45.60 57.07 -6.36
CA CYS A 4 44.37 56.30 -6.53
C CYS A 4 43.56 56.34 -5.22
N LEU A 5 42.35 56.92 -5.26
CA LEU A 5 41.34 56.71 -4.22
C LEU A 5 40.58 55.41 -4.51
N LEU A 6 40.73 54.41 -3.63
CA LEU A 6 39.84 53.26 -3.56
C LEU A 6 38.52 53.68 -2.89
N VAL A 7 37.41 53.56 -3.61
CA VAL A 7 36.06 53.61 -3.01
C VAL A 7 35.67 52.17 -2.64
N ALA A 8 35.59 51.89 -1.35
CA ALA A 8 35.07 50.61 -0.85
C ALA A 8 33.54 50.60 -0.96
N ALA A 9 33.01 49.70 -1.79
CA ALA A 9 31.58 49.43 -1.86
C ALA A 9 31.14 48.67 -0.59
N VAL A 10 30.24 49.26 0.18
CA VAL A 10 29.57 48.59 1.30
C VAL A 10 28.49 47.68 0.72
N ALA A 11 28.72 46.36 0.77
CA ALA A 11 27.70 45.39 0.41
C ALA A 11 26.61 45.38 1.50
N VAL A 12 25.39 45.70 1.12
CA VAL A 12 24.20 45.47 1.96
C VAL A 12 23.90 43.98 1.91
N PRO A 13 23.82 43.26 3.04
CA PRO A 13 23.47 41.85 3.01
C PRO A 13 22.01 41.70 2.55
N ASP A 14 21.77 40.82 1.58
CA ASP A 14 20.44 40.43 1.16
C ASP A 14 19.61 39.93 2.36
N PRO A 15 18.30 40.21 2.42
CA PRO A 15 17.46 39.72 3.49
C PRO A 15 17.44 38.19 3.46
N VAL A 16 17.97 37.59 4.53
CA VAL A 16 17.86 36.16 4.80
C VAL A 16 16.38 35.84 4.97
N VAL A 17 15.75 35.33 3.92
CA VAL A 17 14.45 34.67 4.01
C VAL A 17 14.68 33.37 4.75
N THR A 18 14.41 33.38 6.06
CA THR A 18 14.37 32.16 6.86
C THR A 18 13.25 31.29 6.30
N ALA A 19 13.63 30.22 5.59
CA ALA A 19 12.74 29.13 5.23
C ALA A 19 12.28 28.47 6.54
N ALA A 20 11.12 28.89 7.04
CA ALA A 20 10.43 28.15 8.07
C ALA A 20 9.94 26.84 7.45
N ASP A 21 10.62 25.75 7.80
CA ASP A 21 10.25 24.36 7.53
C ASP A 21 8.84 24.07 8.05
N ALA A 22 7.84 24.29 7.22
CA ALA A 22 6.52 23.73 7.42
C ALA A 22 6.56 22.24 7.08
N LYS A 23 7.05 21.41 8.00
CA LYS A 23 6.82 19.96 7.93
C LYS A 23 5.31 19.76 7.81
N ALA A 24 4.85 19.22 6.68
CA ALA A 24 3.45 18.86 6.51
C ALA A 24 3.08 17.84 7.60
N LYS A 25 2.33 18.29 8.62
CA LYS A 25 1.84 17.42 9.68
C LYS A 25 0.73 16.56 9.06
N LEU A 26 0.91 15.24 9.09
CA LEU A 26 -0.13 14.31 8.66
C LEU A 26 -1.42 14.65 9.40
N VAL A 27 -2.47 14.94 8.64
CA VAL A 27 -3.81 15.11 9.18
C VAL A 27 -4.49 13.74 9.12
N GLN A 28 -5.42 13.45 10.03
CA GLN A 28 -6.18 12.20 10.08
C GLN A 28 -6.84 11.81 8.74
N GLU A 29 -6.99 12.78 7.85
CA GLU A 29 -7.61 12.65 6.54
C GLU A 29 -6.63 12.33 5.40
N ASP A 30 -5.32 12.28 5.63
CA ASP A 30 -4.33 11.92 4.62
C ASP A 30 -4.22 10.38 4.43
N TRP A 31 -3.63 9.96 3.32
CA TRP A 31 -3.42 8.55 2.93
C TRP A 31 -1.96 8.32 2.50
N PRO A 32 -0.98 8.39 3.44
CA PRO A 32 0.45 8.48 3.10
C PRO A 32 1.12 7.15 2.72
N ASP A 33 0.45 6.02 2.92
CA ASP A 33 1.02 4.68 2.80
C ASP A 33 0.07 3.73 2.04
N TRP A 34 0.58 2.59 1.59
CA TRP A 34 -0.17 1.47 1.04
C TRP A 34 -1.36 1.15 1.93
N ARG A 35 -2.58 1.24 1.39
CA ARG A 35 -3.82 1.02 2.15
C ARG A 35 -3.95 1.91 3.41
N GLY A 36 -3.38 3.10 3.37
CA GLY A 36 -3.52 4.14 4.41
C GLY A 36 -2.52 3.99 5.55
N VAL A 37 -2.60 4.89 6.53
CA VAL A 37 -1.62 5.06 7.63
C VAL A 37 -1.26 3.76 8.37
N ARG A 38 -2.18 2.79 8.43
CA ARG A 38 -1.99 1.51 9.13
C ARG A 38 -1.87 0.29 8.21
N ARG A 39 -1.86 0.47 6.89
CA ARG A 39 -1.91 -0.60 5.88
C ARG A 39 -3.11 -1.55 5.96
N ASP A 40 -4.17 -1.17 6.66
CA ASP A 40 -5.37 -1.99 6.87
C ASP A 40 -6.49 -1.73 5.84
N GLY A 41 -6.40 -0.63 5.09
CA GLY A 41 -7.44 -0.20 4.15
C GLY A 41 -8.64 0.45 4.85
N ILE A 42 -8.46 0.99 6.05
CA ILE A 42 -9.53 1.59 6.86
C ILE A 42 -9.22 3.07 7.11
N SER A 43 -10.01 3.93 6.46
CA SER A 43 -10.02 5.37 6.72
C SER A 43 -10.79 5.69 8.00
N ARG A 44 -10.29 6.67 8.76
CA ARG A 44 -10.96 7.22 9.95
C ARG A 44 -11.61 8.57 9.69
N GLN A 45 -11.79 8.92 8.43
CA GLN A 45 -12.51 10.12 8.04
C GLN A 45 -14.00 9.97 8.38
N THR A 46 -14.59 11.10 8.74
CA THR A 46 -16.03 11.28 8.97
C THR A 46 -16.57 12.36 8.03
N GLY A 47 -17.88 12.58 8.01
CA GLY A 47 -18.49 13.57 7.11
C GLY A 47 -18.47 13.14 5.64
N LEU A 48 -18.56 11.82 5.41
CA LEU A 48 -18.63 11.23 4.08
C LEU A 48 -20.09 10.99 3.69
N SER A 49 -20.41 11.10 2.41
CA SER A 49 -21.70 10.76 1.82
C SER A 49 -21.93 9.26 1.91
N LEU A 50 -22.85 8.84 2.78
CA LEU A 50 -23.15 7.43 3.07
C LEU A 50 -24.36 6.88 2.29
N ASP A 51 -24.92 7.67 1.38
CA ASP A 51 -25.98 7.26 0.48
C ASP A 51 -25.70 7.81 -0.92
N TRP A 52 -25.42 6.91 -1.85
CA TRP A 52 -25.20 7.19 -3.28
C TRP A 52 -26.46 6.91 -4.11
N THR A 53 -27.55 6.42 -3.50
CA THR A 53 -28.85 6.27 -4.18
C THR A 53 -29.56 7.62 -4.37
N ALA A 54 -29.42 8.52 -3.39
CA ALA A 54 -29.95 9.88 -3.46
C ALA A 54 -29.20 10.75 -4.50
N GLY A 55 -27.97 10.40 -4.82
CA GLY A 55 -27.16 11.10 -5.81
C GLY A 55 -25.77 10.49 -5.95
N LYS A 56 -25.33 10.29 -7.19
CA LYS A 56 -23.99 9.76 -7.45
C LYS A 56 -22.91 10.77 -7.02
N PRO A 57 -21.80 10.30 -6.42
CA PRO A 57 -20.63 11.12 -6.14
C PRO A 57 -20.14 11.91 -7.36
N LYS A 58 -19.69 13.14 -7.14
CA LYS A 58 -19.21 14.03 -8.20
C LYS A 58 -17.76 13.69 -8.57
N ARG A 59 -17.53 13.35 -9.84
CA ARG A 59 -16.17 13.31 -10.40
C ARG A 59 -15.60 14.74 -10.45
N LEU A 60 -14.47 14.94 -9.78
CA LEU A 60 -13.76 16.23 -9.76
C LEU A 60 -12.87 16.38 -10.99
N TRP A 61 -12.09 15.35 -11.28
CA TRP A 61 -11.22 15.30 -12.46
C TRP A 61 -10.96 13.86 -12.86
N GLN A 62 -10.51 13.68 -14.10
CA GLN A 62 -10.03 12.43 -14.66
C GLN A 62 -8.99 12.75 -15.73
N ARG A 63 -7.94 11.94 -15.79
CA ARG A 63 -6.90 12.07 -16.81
C ARG A 63 -6.31 10.72 -17.18
N GLU A 64 -5.67 10.69 -18.33
CA GLU A 64 -4.76 9.62 -18.69
C GLU A 64 -3.47 9.69 -17.86
N LEU A 65 -2.90 8.53 -17.63
CA LEU A 65 -1.66 8.25 -16.92
C LEU A 65 -0.94 7.11 -17.64
N GLY A 66 0.33 6.87 -17.30
CA GLY A 66 1.03 5.66 -17.73
C GLY A 66 0.40 4.36 -17.19
N THR A 67 0.61 3.26 -17.92
CA THR A 67 0.09 1.94 -17.58
C THR A 67 0.62 1.46 -16.23
N GLY A 68 -0.22 0.84 -15.40
CA GLY A 68 0.26 0.27 -14.15
C GLY A 68 -0.83 -0.02 -13.12
N TYR A 69 -0.38 -0.57 -12.00
CA TYR A 69 -1.22 -1.02 -10.88
C TYR A 69 -0.86 -0.36 -9.54
N SER A 70 0.09 0.58 -9.54
CA SER A 70 0.40 1.38 -8.34
C SER A 70 -0.88 2.05 -7.82
N SER A 71 -1.20 1.84 -6.54
CA SER A 71 -2.22 2.65 -5.86
C SER A 71 -1.71 4.08 -5.68
N MET A 72 -2.45 4.87 -4.91
CA MET A 72 -2.21 6.29 -4.70
C MET A 72 -1.94 6.55 -3.23
N THR A 73 -0.96 7.40 -2.96
CA THR A 73 -0.79 8.03 -1.65
C THR A 73 -1.04 9.52 -1.76
N VAL A 74 -1.68 10.10 -0.76
CA VAL A 74 -2.14 11.49 -0.79
C VAL A 74 -1.82 12.15 0.54
N VAL A 75 -1.08 13.25 0.52
CA VAL A 75 -0.75 14.06 1.70
C VAL A 75 -0.93 15.53 1.34
N GLY A 76 -1.86 16.19 2.03
CA GLY A 76 -2.26 17.55 1.67
C GLY A 76 -2.80 17.59 0.24
N ASP A 77 -2.25 18.48 -0.58
CA ASP A 77 -2.65 18.68 -1.98
C ASP A 77 -1.79 17.90 -2.98
N ARG A 78 -0.97 16.94 -2.50
CA ARG A 78 -0.11 16.13 -3.37
C ARG A 78 -0.54 14.68 -3.37
N LEU A 79 -0.65 14.12 -4.57
CA LEU A 79 -0.90 12.72 -4.83
C LEU A 79 0.34 12.09 -5.46
N PHE A 80 0.72 10.89 -5.01
CA PHE A 80 1.86 10.16 -5.54
C PHE A 80 1.41 8.79 -6.04
N THR A 81 1.91 8.39 -7.21
CA THR A 81 1.62 7.09 -7.84
C THR A 81 2.73 6.74 -8.84
N MET A 82 2.65 5.57 -9.47
CA MET A 82 3.58 5.16 -10.52
C MET A 82 2.84 4.72 -11.78
N GLY A 83 3.50 4.83 -12.92
CA GLY A 83 2.98 4.37 -14.21
C GLY A 83 4.11 4.19 -15.22
N ALA A 84 3.85 3.42 -16.27
CA ALA A 84 4.76 3.22 -17.37
C ALA A 84 4.31 4.00 -18.61
N GLU A 85 5.26 4.65 -19.25
CA GLU A 85 5.07 5.28 -20.54
C GLU A 85 6.15 4.77 -21.49
N GLN A 86 5.72 4.19 -22.62
CA GLN A 86 6.60 3.56 -23.60
C GLN A 86 7.54 2.55 -22.94
N ASP A 87 8.84 2.86 -22.86
CA ASP A 87 9.88 1.94 -22.38
C ASP A 87 10.39 2.27 -20.97
N ALA A 88 9.78 3.21 -20.25
CA ALA A 88 10.16 3.55 -18.88
C ALA A 88 8.98 3.56 -17.88
N GLU A 89 9.29 3.19 -16.64
CA GLU A 89 8.43 3.43 -15.47
C GLU A 89 8.77 4.78 -14.85
N TYR A 90 7.78 5.40 -14.23
CA TYR A 90 7.93 6.71 -13.61
C TYR A 90 7.18 6.78 -12.28
N VAL A 91 7.76 7.52 -11.33
CA VAL A 91 7.07 8.02 -10.15
C VAL A 91 6.48 9.39 -10.50
N TYR A 92 5.19 9.58 -10.24
CA TYR A 92 4.48 10.83 -10.46
C TYR A 92 4.14 11.48 -9.12
N CYS A 93 4.30 12.80 -9.05
CA CYS A 93 3.58 13.64 -8.11
C CYS A 93 2.58 14.49 -8.89
N LEU A 94 1.30 14.35 -8.54
CA LEU A 94 0.20 15.08 -9.11
C LEU A 94 -0.35 16.07 -8.09
N ASP A 95 -0.90 17.17 -8.58
CA ASP A 95 -1.76 18.04 -7.79
C ASP A 95 -3.08 17.30 -7.53
N ALA A 96 -3.44 17.14 -6.26
CA ALA A 96 -4.61 16.39 -5.86
C ALA A 96 -5.93 17.13 -6.14
N THR A 97 -5.87 18.43 -6.45
CA THR A 97 -7.03 19.30 -6.70
C THR A 97 -7.52 19.19 -8.14
N ASP A 98 -6.60 19.11 -9.12
CA ASP A 98 -6.93 19.10 -10.55
C ASP A 98 -6.32 17.92 -11.34
N GLY A 99 -5.42 17.15 -10.72
CA GLY A 99 -4.75 16.00 -11.32
C GLY A 99 -3.56 16.36 -12.21
N SER A 100 -3.15 17.63 -12.30
CA SER A 100 -1.99 18.06 -13.09
C SER A 100 -0.69 17.46 -12.56
N THR A 101 0.30 17.25 -13.43
CA THR A 101 1.62 16.73 -13.02
C THR A 101 2.45 17.85 -12.41
N LEU A 102 2.82 17.72 -11.14
CA LEU A 102 3.76 18.63 -10.46
C LEU A 102 5.21 18.25 -10.77
N TRP A 103 5.52 16.95 -10.73
CA TRP A 103 6.80 16.41 -11.19
C TRP A 103 6.66 14.93 -11.57
N LYS A 104 7.63 14.44 -12.33
CA LYS A 104 7.72 13.05 -12.78
C LYS A 104 9.19 12.60 -12.81
N VAL A 105 9.49 11.43 -12.26
CA VAL A 105 10.86 10.92 -12.11
C VAL A 105 10.97 9.53 -12.71
N HIS A 106 11.99 9.31 -13.54
CA HIS A 106 12.28 8.01 -14.16
C HIS A 106 12.62 6.95 -13.10
N SER A 107 12.02 5.78 -13.20
CA SER A 107 12.06 4.67 -12.23
C SER A 107 12.33 3.32 -12.90
N GLY A 108 13.26 3.30 -13.86
CA GLY A 108 13.66 2.09 -14.56
C GLY A 108 12.85 1.82 -15.82
N THR A 109 13.06 0.66 -16.43
CA THR A 109 12.41 0.28 -17.69
C THR A 109 11.00 -0.27 -17.46
N THR A 110 10.11 -0.15 -18.45
CA THR A 110 8.76 -0.73 -18.40
C THR A 110 8.82 -2.24 -18.20
N PHE A 111 8.20 -2.75 -17.13
CA PHE A 111 7.92 -4.18 -17.00
C PHE A 111 6.76 -4.58 -17.93
N LYS A 112 6.95 -5.60 -18.77
CA LYS A 112 5.97 -6.05 -19.77
C LYS A 112 5.40 -7.42 -19.44
N ASN A 113 4.08 -7.60 -19.52
CA ASN A 113 3.43 -8.91 -19.43
C ASN A 113 2.05 -8.96 -20.10
N SER A 114 1.45 -10.14 -20.21
CA SER A 114 0.11 -10.32 -20.82
C SER A 114 -1.07 -9.84 -19.94
N TYR A 115 -0.79 -9.43 -18.71
CA TYR A 115 -1.77 -9.00 -17.72
C TYR A 115 -1.74 -7.49 -17.46
N GLY A 116 -0.96 -6.71 -18.21
CA GLY A 116 -0.86 -5.25 -18.10
C GLY A 116 0.51 -4.82 -17.59
N ASP A 117 1.08 -3.84 -18.28
CA ASP A 117 2.47 -3.39 -18.09
C ASP A 117 2.63 -2.45 -16.89
N GLY A 118 3.89 -2.18 -16.55
CA GLY A 118 4.29 -1.12 -15.63
C GLY A 118 4.32 -1.50 -14.16
N PRO A 119 4.49 -0.49 -13.28
CA PRO A 119 4.75 -0.67 -11.85
C PRO A 119 3.51 -1.12 -11.07
N ARG A 120 3.73 -1.86 -9.97
CA ARG A 120 2.67 -2.43 -9.11
C ARG A 120 2.71 -1.95 -7.66
N SER A 121 3.91 -1.66 -7.14
CA SER A 121 4.10 -1.12 -5.80
C SER A 121 3.52 0.29 -5.70
N THR A 122 3.19 0.73 -4.49
CA THR A 122 2.66 2.06 -4.22
C THR A 122 3.75 2.94 -3.60
N PRO A 123 3.99 4.17 -4.08
CA PRO A 123 4.90 5.10 -3.40
C PRO A 123 4.39 5.43 -2.00
N ILE A 124 5.28 5.50 -1.02
CA ILE A 124 4.94 5.84 0.37
C ILE A 124 5.61 7.16 0.75
N ILE A 125 4.97 7.93 1.62
CA ILE A 125 5.40 9.27 2.01
C ILE A 125 5.63 9.30 3.52
N GLU A 126 6.77 9.84 3.92
CA GLU A 126 7.02 10.15 5.32
C GLU A 126 7.83 11.45 5.42
N GLY A 127 7.20 12.48 6.02
CA GLY A 127 7.76 13.82 6.03
C GLY A 127 8.00 14.34 4.61
N GLU A 128 9.24 14.66 4.30
CA GLU A 128 9.65 15.26 3.02
C GLU A 128 10.23 14.26 2.03
N ARG A 129 10.04 12.96 2.27
CA ARG A 129 10.57 11.88 1.45
C ARG A 129 9.46 11.00 0.89
N VAL A 130 9.64 10.60 -0.37
CA VAL A 130 8.84 9.59 -1.06
C VAL A 130 9.73 8.39 -1.32
N TYR A 131 9.24 7.20 -1.02
CA TYR A 131 9.92 5.95 -1.33
C TYR A 131 9.09 5.16 -2.35
N ALA A 132 9.69 4.76 -3.45
CA ALA A 132 9.01 4.08 -4.55
C ALA A 132 9.82 2.88 -5.05
N LEU A 133 9.13 1.83 -5.49
CA LEU A 133 9.74 0.59 -5.97
C LEU A 133 9.10 0.16 -7.30
N GLY A 134 9.87 0.28 -8.38
CA GLY A 134 9.46 -0.14 -9.72
C GLY A 134 9.36 -1.66 -9.87
N ALA A 135 8.63 -2.14 -10.88
CA ALA A 135 8.40 -3.56 -11.08
C ALA A 135 9.66 -4.33 -11.51
N ASN A 136 10.70 -3.61 -11.94
CA ASN A 136 12.03 -4.15 -12.24
C ASN A 136 13.05 -3.97 -11.09
N GLY A 137 12.58 -3.58 -9.90
CA GLY A 137 13.38 -3.55 -8.67
C GLY A 137 14.11 -2.23 -8.40
N ASP A 138 13.86 -1.19 -9.19
CA ASP A 138 14.40 0.15 -8.95
C ASP A 138 13.72 0.77 -7.72
N LEU A 139 14.49 0.90 -6.64
CA LEU A 139 14.09 1.49 -5.37
C LEU A 139 14.66 2.92 -5.28
N LEU A 140 13.78 3.90 -5.11
CA LEU A 140 14.13 5.31 -5.07
C LEU A 140 13.69 5.95 -3.75
N CYS A 141 14.50 6.89 -3.28
CA CYS A 141 14.09 7.90 -2.30
C CYS A 141 14.15 9.27 -2.98
N LEU A 142 13.01 9.97 -2.95
CA LEU A 142 12.83 11.25 -3.63
C LEU A 142 12.45 12.33 -2.62
N ALA A 143 12.85 13.57 -2.87
CA ALA A 143 12.28 14.72 -2.19
C ALA A 143 10.81 14.89 -2.60
N ALA A 144 9.88 14.90 -1.63
CA ALA A 144 8.44 14.94 -1.92
C ALA A 144 8.00 16.19 -2.71
N LYS A 145 8.67 17.31 -2.48
CA LYS A 145 8.34 18.59 -3.12
C LYS A 145 8.79 18.67 -4.58
N SER A 146 10.02 18.25 -4.88
CA SER A 146 10.68 18.46 -6.18
C SER A 146 10.83 17.20 -7.03
N GLY A 147 10.75 16.01 -6.44
CA GLY A 147 11.11 14.75 -7.10
C GLY A 147 12.61 14.51 -7.20
N GLU A 148 13.45 15.37 -6.61
CA GLU A 148 14.90 15.19 -6.62
C GLU A 148 15.28 13.83 -6.00
N VAL A 149 16.13 13.08 -6.68
CA VAL A 149 16.58 11.75 -6.23
C VAL A 149 17.61 11.92 -5.12
N ALA A 150 17.24 11.57 -3.89
CA ALA A 150 18.16 11.55 -2.76
C ALA A 150 19.09 10.33 -2.82
N TRP A 151 18.55 9.17 -3.19
CA TRP A 151 19.31 7.96 -3.51
C TRP A 151 18.46 7.00 -4.34
N GLN A 152 19.13 6.11 -5.07
CA GLN A 152 18.51 5.05 -5.86
C GLN A 152 19.37 3.79 -5.84
N THR A 153 18.74 2.61 -5.81
CA THR A 153 19.39 1.31 -6.03
C THR A 153 18.46 0.38 -6.80
N ASN A 154 18.99 -0.68 -7.39
CA ASN A 154 18.17 -1.76 -7.96
C ASN A 154 18.33 -3.02 -7.09
N ILE A 155 17.26 -3.43 -6.41
CA ILE A 155 17.31 -4.52 -5.43
C ILE A 155 17.62 -5.88 -6.07
N LEU A 156 17.19 -6.09 -7.32
CA LEU A 156 17.43 -7.35 -8.01
C LEU A 156 18.92 -7.45 -8.39
N LYS A 157 19.48 -6.38 -8.96
CA LYS A 157 20.91 -6.31 -9.29
C LYS A 157 21.79 -6.40 -8.04
N GLN A 158 21.45 -5.65 -6.99
CA GLN A 158 22.25 -5.57 -5.77
C GLN A 158 22.38 -6.91 -5.04
N PHE A 159 21.33 -7.75 -5.06
CA PHE A 159 21.32 -9.03 -4.34
C PHE A 159 21.33 -10.27 -5.25
N GLY A 160 21.47 -10.10 -6.57
CA GLY A 160 21.41 -11.20 -7.53
C GLY A 160 20.04 -11.89 -7.59
N GLY A 161 18.97 -11.16 -7.29
CA GLY A 161 17.59 -11.64 -7.33
C GLY A 161 17.06 -11.79 -8.74
N LYS A 162 16.12 -12.72 -8.94
CA LYS A 162 15.35 -12.84 -10.19
C LYS A 162 14.03 -12.10 -10.03
N ASN A 163 13.59 -11.44 -11.10
CA ASN A 163 12.25 -10.84 -11.09
C ASN A 163 11.18 -11.94 -11.06
N ILE A 164 10.07 -11.67 -10.37
CA ILE A 164 8.94 -12.59 -10.23
C ILE A 164 7.99 -12.48 -11.43
N ILE A 165 7.13 -13.48 -11.62
CA ILE A 165 6.31 -13.65 -12.84
C ILE A 165 5.48 -12.40 -13.18
N TRP A 166 4.95 -11.72 -12.16
CA TRP A 166 4.19 -10.48 -12.34
C TRP A 166 4.96 -9.20 -11.98
N GLY A 167 6.29 -9.26 -11.89
CA GLY A 167 7.11 -8.12 -11.51
C GLY A 167 7.06 -7.83 -10.01
N VAL A 168 8.10 -7.14 -9.50
CA VAL A 168 8.16 -6.71 -8.10
C VAL A 168 6.91 -5.87 -7.78
N SER A 169 6.17 -6.29 -6.76
CA SER A 169 4.86 -5.70 -6.41
C SER A 169 4.74 -5.25 -4.96
N THR A 170 5.73 -5.60 -4.14
CA THR A 170 5.71 -5.31 -2.70
C THR A 170 5.89 -3.80 -2.48
N THR A 171 5.04 -3.20 -1.64
CA THR A 171 5.26 -1.82 -1.22
C THR A 171 6.21 -1.79 -0.03
N PRO A 172 7.36 -1.08 -0.12
CA PRO A 172 8.33 -0.97 0.98
C PRO A 172 7.66 -0.58 2.29
N LEU A 173 8.10 -1.08 3.44
CA LEU A 173 7.56 -0.73 4.77
C LEU A 173 8.53 0.17 5.53
N ILE A 174 8.07 1.29 6.07
CA ILE A 174 8.87 2.11 6.99
C ILE A 174 8.74 1.55 8.42
N ASP A 175 9.87 1.26 9.06
CA ASP A 175 9.97 0.89 10.48
C ASP A 175 11.09 1.71 11.14
N GLY A 176 10.72 2.86 11.73
CA GLY A 176 11.67 3.80 12.29
C GLY A 176 12.63 4.32 11.22
N LYS A 177 13.94 4.07 11.35
CA LYS A 177 14.94 4.46 10.33
C LYS A 177 15.03 3.49 9.14
N LYS A 178 14.27 2.39 9.17
CA LYS A 178 14.39 1.30 8.19
C LYS A 178 13.33 1.39 7.11
N LEU A 179 13.72 0.97 5.91
CA LEU A 179 12.84 0.67 4.79
C LEU A 179 12.95 -0.83 4.52
N VAL A 180 11.93 -1.60 4.88
CA VAL A 180 11.90 -3.07 4.82
C VAL A 180 11.22 -3.53 3.52
N ILE A 181 11.87 -4.45 2.80
CA ILE A 181 11.44 -4.94 1.49
C ILE A 181 11.58 -6.46 1.41
N ASN A 182 10.59 -7.15 0.84
CA ASN A 182 10.72 -8.54 0.44
C ASN A 182 11.39 -8.62 -0.94
N VAL A 183 12.71 -8.71 -0.96
CA VAL A 183 13.53 -8.74 -2.19
C VAL A 183 13.49 -10.11 -2.86
N GLY A 184 13.41 -11.20 -2.08
CA GLY A 184 13.31 -12.55 -2.62
C GLY A 184 14.61 -13.16 -3.15
N ALA A 185 15.77 -12.65 -2.70
CA ALA A 185 17.08 -13.16 -3.09
C ALA A 185 17.67 -14.12 -2.05
N LYS A 186 18.67 -14.91 -2.46
CA LYS A 186 19.38 -15.83 -1.56
C LYS A 186 20.09 -15.06 -0.43
N GLN A 187 19.83 -15.44 0.81
CA GLN A 187 20.28 -14.83 2.07
C GLN A 187 19.88 -13.35 2.21
N ALA A 188 18.93 -12.91 1.40
CA ALA A 188 18.46 -11.55 1.27
C ALA A 188 16.99 -11.56 0.84
N SER A 189 16.20 -12.51 1.36
CA SER A 189 14.78 -12.58 1.05
C SER A 189 14.04 -11.38 1.61
N VAL A 190 14.43 -10.93 2.80
CA VAL A 190 13.97 -9.69 3.43
C VAL A 190 15.17 -8.81 3.74
N VAL A 191 15.09 -7.54 3.34
CA VAL A 191 16.17 -6.56 3.51
C VAL A 191 15.61 -5.31 4.15
N ALA A 192 16.31 -4.78 5.16
CA ALA A 192 16.10 -3.44 5.67
C ALA A 192 17.21 -2.52 5.20
N PHE A 193 16.82 -1.43 4.55
CA PHE A 193 17.71 -0.33 4.18
C PHE A 193 17.56 0.80 5.20
N ASP A 194 18.61 1.57 5.43
CA ASP A 194 18.48 2.90 6.01
C ASP A 194 17.70 3.78 5.03
N LYS A 195 16.54 4.28 5.45
CA LYS A 195 15.66 5.04 4.58
C LYS A 195 16.29 6.37 4.12
N THR A 196 17.25 6.91 4.87
CA THR A 196 17.89 8.19 4.53
C THR A 196 19.01 8.01 3.51
N SER A 197 19.79 6.93 3.63
CA SER A 197 21.00 6.74 2.80
C SER A 197 20.92 5.61 1.78
N GLY A 198 19.88 4.77 1.82
CA GLY A 198 19.74 3.59 0.96
C GLY A 198 20.74 2.47 1.27
N LYS A 199 21.49 2.55 2.39
CA LYS A 199 22.47 1.52 2.77
C LYS A 199 21.77 0.36 3.48
N VAL A 200 22.25 -0.87 3.27
CA VAL A 200 21.70 -2.04 3.97
C VAL A 200 22.00 -1.94 5.47
N ILE A 201 20.98 -2.10 6.30
CA ILE A 201 21.10 -2.26 7.76
C ILE A 201 21.19 -3.74 8.11
N TRP A 202 20.26 -4.54 7.61
CA TRP A 202 20.28 -5.99 7.76
C TRP A 202 19.63 -6.66 6.55
N LYS A 203 19.98 -7.92 6.33
CA LYS A 203 19.35 -8.82 5.36
C LYS A 203 19.18 -10.18 6.02
N SER A 204 18.08 -10.87 5.72
CA SER A 204 17.80 -12.16 6.31
C SER A 204 16.97 -13.04 5.39
N HIS A 205 16.90 -14.31 5.78
CA HIS A 205 16.02 -15.33 5.22
C HIS A 205 16.35 -15.75 3.77
N ASP A 206 15.86 -16.94 3.41
CA ASP A 206 16.06 -17.61 2.13
C ASP A 206 14.71 -18.05 1.59
N ASP A 207 14.12 -17.23 0.71
CA ASP A 207 12.85 -17.49 0.04
C ASP A 207 12.71 -16.56 -1.17
N VAL A 208 11.89 -16.94 -2.15
CA VAL A 208 11.50 -16.07 -3.25
C VAL A 208 10.56 -14.96 -2.77
N ALA A 209 10.50 -13.86 -3.51
CA ALA A 209 9.59 -12.78 -3.18
C ALA A 209 8.14 -13.22 -3.37
N GLY A 210 7.29 -12.85 -2.42
CA GLY A 210 5.85 -12.79 -2.65
C GLY A 210 5.47 -11.48 -3.34
N TYR A 211 4.17 -11.27 -3.51
CA TYR A 211 3.64 -10.01 -4.03
C TYR A 211 3.11 -9.11 -2.90
N SER A 212 3.04 -9.65 -1.68
CA SER A 212 2.49 -9.00 -0.51
C SER A 212 3.41 -7.91 0.05
N SER A 213 2.81 -6.86 0.60
CA SER A 213 3.53 -5.79 1.29
C SER A 213 3.72 -6.16 2.77
N PRO A 214 4.93 -6.01 3.34
CA PRO A 214 5.16 -6.25 4.77
C PRO A 214 4.29 -5.36 5.66
N ILE A 215 3.98 -5.86 6.86
CA ILE A 215 3.37 -5.08 7.94
C ILE A 215 4.24 -5.10 9.20
N ARG A 216 4.20 -3.99 9.94
CA ARG A 216 4.72 -3.88 11.30
C ARG A 216 3.56 -4.04 12.27
N ILE A 217 3.70 -4.95 13.23
CA ILE A 217 2.69 -5.19 14.27
C ILE A 217 3.33 -5.19 15.64
N ASP A 218 2.65 -4.62 16.62
CA ASP A 218 3.02 -4.68 18.02
C ASP A 218 2.19 -5.76 18.69
N VAL A 219 2.82 -6.87 19.09
CA VAL A 219 2.12 -8.00 19.72
C VAL A 219 1.98 -7.73 21.22
N PRO A 220 0.76 -7.56 21.76
CA PRO A 220 0.58 -7.36 23.19
C PRO A 220 1.15 -8.52 24.03
N SER A 221 1.88 -8.17 25.10
CA SER A 221 2.36 -9.09 26.14
C SER A 221 2.32 -8.41 27.51
N ASP A 222 2.49 -9.21 28.57
CA ASP A 222 2.50 -8.72 29.95
C ASP A 222 3.69 -7.78 30.22
N ASP A 223 4.81 -7.97 29.50
CA ASP A 223 6.03 -7.13 29.58
C ASP A 223 5.95 -5.87 28.68
N GLY A 224 4.79 -5.60 28.07
CA GLY A 224 4.57 -4.58 27.07
C GLY A 224 4.53 -5.12 25.63
N PRO A 225 4.16 -4.28 24.64
CA PRO A 225 4.06 -4.71 23.26
C PRO A 225 5.43 -5.11 22.69
N VAL A 226 5.50 -6.27 22.03
CA VAL A 226 6.71 -6.75 21.35
C VAL A 226 6.66 -6.40 19.86
N PRO A 227 7.64 -5.60 19.36
CA PRO A 227 7.76 -5.27 17.95
C PRO A 227 7.93 -6.49 17.04
N HIS A 228 7.16 -6.54 15.96
CA HIS A 228 7.26 -7.64 15.00
C HIS A 228 7.01 -7.21 13.55
N LEU A 229 7.78 -7.78 12.61
CA LEU A 229 7.49 -7.67 11.18
C LEU A 229 6.82 -8.95 10.73
N VAL A 230 5.78 -8.84 9.92
CA VAL A 230 5.20 -9.97 9.20
C VAL A 230 5.46 -9.78 7.72
N VAL A 231 6.13 -10.76 7.11
CA VAL A 231 6.46 -10.76 5.69
C VAL A 231 5.91 -12.03 5.08
N TRP A 232 5.18 -11.88 3.98
CA TRP A 232 4.63 -13.00 3.24
C TRP A 232 5.39 -13.18 1.93
N CYS A 233 6.40 -14.05 2.00
CA CYS A 233 7.26 -14.44 0.90
C CYS A 233 6.50 -15.38 -0.06
N GLY A 234 7.16 -15.79 -1.14
CA GLY A 234 6.57 -16.67 -2.15
C GLY A 234 6.25 -18.07 -1.60
N LYS A 235 7.12 -18.63 -0.74
CA LYS A 235 6.93 -19.99 -0.19
C LYS A 235 6.71 -20.05 1.31
N SER A 236 6.73 -18.91 2.02
CA SER A 236 6.51 -18.89 3.47
C SER A 236 5.92 -17.58 3.98
N LEU A 237 5.17 -17.70 5.08
CA LEU A 237 4.81 -16.59 5.95
C LEU A 237 5.80 -16.57 7.11
N VAL A 238 6.49 -15.44 7.30
CA VAL A 238 7.52 -15.31 8.34
C VAL A 238 7.26 -14.14 9.27
N GLY A 239 7.63 -14.35 10.52
CA GLY A 239 7.72 -13.32 11.54
C GLY A 239 9.17 -13.00 11.86
N LEU A 240 9.53 -11.72 11.81
CA LEU A 240 10.91 -11.26 12.00
C LEU A 240 10.99 -10.25 13.14
N LYS A 241 12.10 -10.27 13.87
CA LYS A 241 12.44 -9.22 14.83
C LYS A 241 12.87 -7.96 14.06
N PRO A 242 12.26 -6.77 14.29
CA PRO A 242 12.59 -5.58 13.50
C PRO A 242 14.03 -5.06 13.69
N SER A 243 14.69 -5.37 14.81
CA SER A 243 16.03 -4.88 15.13
C SER A 243 17.10 -5.42 14.19
N ASP A 244 17.04 -6.72 13.88
CA ASP A 244 18.11 -7.47 13.21
C ASP A 244 17.61 -8.38 12.08
N GLY A 245 16.30 -8.47 11.88
CA GLY A 245 15.71 -9.32 10.85
C GLY A 245 15.76 -10.82 11.16
N SER A 246 16.09 -11.22 12.40
CA SER A 246 16.07 -12.63 12.80
C SER A 246 14.66 -13.22 12.72
N VAL A 247 14.55 -14.41 12.12
CA VAL A 247 13.29 -15.15 12.00
C VAL A 247 12.90 -15.70 13.37
N GLN A 248 11.72 -15.34 13.86
CA GLN A 248 11.16 -15.83 15.12
C GLN A 248 10.21 -17.02 14.89
N TRP A 249 9.47 -17.00 13.78
CA TRP A 249 8.63 -18.10 13.36
C TRP A 249 8.47 -18.11 11.83
N LYS A 250 8.17 -19.28 11.28
CA LYS A 250 7.99 -19.52 9.84
C LYS A 250 6.90 -20.58 9.64
N HIS A 251 5.99 -20.30 8.72
CA HIS A 251 5.00 -21.26 8.22
C HIS A 251 5.19 -21.43 6.72
N GLU A 252 5.24 -22.68 6.25
CA GLU A 252 5.28 -22.95 4.81
C GLU A 252 3.93 -22.54 4.17
N TRP A 253 4.03 -21.83 3.05
CA TRP A 253 2.87 -21.39 2.31
C TRP A 253 3.10 -21.48 0.80
N LEU A 254 2.57 -22.54 0.19
CA LEU A 254 2.68 -22.78 -1.23
C LEU A 254 1.37 -22.42 -1.94
N THR A 255 1.48 -21.62 -3.00
CA THR A 255 0.42 -21.32 -3.96
C THR A 255 0.94 -21.53 -5.36
N THR A 256 0.04 -21.66 -6.35
CA THR A 256 0.47 -21.68 -7.75
C THR A 256 1.20 -20.39 -8.07
N ASN A 257 2.40 -20.49 -8.65
CA ASN A 257 3.25 -19.36 -9.04
C ASN A 257 3.61 -18.40 -7.88
N ASP A 258 3.69 -18.92 -6.65
CA ASP A 258 4.08 -18.17 -5.45
C ASP A 258 3.21 -16.91 -5.23
N MET A 259 1.93 -16.96 -5.64
CA MET A 259 0.95 -15.86 -5.64
C MET A 259 0.39 -15.53 -4.25
N ASN A 260 1.28 -15.23 -3.32
CA ASN A 260 0.95 -14.70 -2.00
C ASN A 260 0.85 -13.17 -2.09
N ILE A 261 -0.36 -12.66 -2.37
CA ILE A 261 -0.59 -11.27 -2.78
C ILE A 261 -1.22 -10.41 -1.68
N ALA A 262 -2.24 -10.91 -0.97
CA ALA A 262 -2.95 -10.09 0.01
C ALA A 262 -2.02 -9.68 1.15
N THR A 263 -2.16 -8.45 1.63
CA THR A 263 -1.48 -7.94 2.83
C THR A 263 -2.03 -8.66 4.06
N PRO A 264 -1.17 -9.19 4.96
CA PRO A 264 -1.63 -9.76 6.23
C PRO A 264 -2.43 -8.75 7.05
N ILE A 265 -3.35 -9.24 7.88
CA ILE A 265 -4.19 -8.43 8.76
C ILE A 265 -3.95 -8.87 10.20
N PHE A 266 -3.77 -7.91 11.12
CA PHE A 266 -3.56 -8.21 12.54
C PHE A 266 -4.62 -7.55 13.42
N GLU A 267 -5.29 -8.34 14.24
CA GLU A 267 -6.22 -7.90 15.28
C GLU A 267 -5.51 -7.89 16.64
N PRO A 268 -5.08 -6.72 17.16
CA PRO A 268 -4.31 -6.65 18.39
C PRO A 268 -5.08 -7.16 19.61
N LYS A 269 -6.42 -6.96 19.69
CA LYS A 269 -7.20 -7.35 20.88
C LYS A 269 -7.21 -8.86 21.09
N THR A 270 -7.29 -9.62 20.00
CA THR A 270 -7.31 -11.10 20.05
C THR A 270 -5.95 -11.71 19.74
N ARG A 271 -4.96 -10.88 19.40
CA ARG A 271 -3.63 -11.27 18.91
C ARG A 271 -3.71 -12.21 17.72
N THR A 272 -4.66 -11.96 16.82
CA THR A 272 -4.94 -12.84 15.68
C THR A 272 -4.36 -12.23 14.41
N LEU A 273 -3.46 -12.97 13.77
CA LEU A 273 -2.95 -12.69 12.42
C LEU A 273 -3.78 -13.47 11.40
N TYR A 274 -4.23 -12.81 10.34
CA TYR A 274 -4.98 -13.42 9.25
C TYR A 274 -4.27 -13.21 7.92
N VAL A 275 -4.25 -14.27 7.11
CA VAL A 275 -3.71 -14.28 5.75
C VAL A 275 -4.63 -15.04 4.82
N SER A 276 -4.72 -14.59 3.56
CA SER A 276 -5.57 -15.21 2.54
C SER A 276 -4.95 -15.09 1.15
N ALA A 277 -4.85 -16.21 0.44
CA ALA A 277 -4.32 -16.27 -0.91
C ALA A 277 -5.22 -17.12 -1.79
N SER A 278 -5.29 -16.76 -3.07
CA SER A 278 -6.01 -17.53 -4.09
C SER A 278 -5.06 -18.37 -4.95
N ARG A 279 -5.62 -18.97 -6.01
CA ARG A 279 -4.99 -19.85 -7.01
C ARG A 279 -4.47 -21.18 -6.47
N GLY A 280 -4.80 -22.27 -7.17
CA GLY A 280 -4.36 -23.63 -6.83
C GLY A 280 -4.69 -24.03 -5.39
N THR A 281 -3.64 -24.26 -4.60
CA THR A 281 -3.67 -24.61 -3.17
C THR A 281 -4.05 -23.44 -2.24
N GLY A 282 -4.43 -22.28 -2.80
CA GLY A 282 -4.86 -21.09 -2.06
C GLY A 282 -5.94 -21.38 -1.01
N ARG A 283 -5.77 -20.72 0.14
CA ARG A 283 -6.54 -20.89 1.39
C ARG A 283 -6.52 -19.59 2.19
N CYS A 284 -7.30 -19.52 3.25
CA CYS A 284 -7.07 -18.56 4.33
C CYS A 284 -6.78 -19.26 5.64
N SER A 285 -6.03 -18.57 6.49
CA SER A 285 -5.60 -19.07 7.78
C SER A 285 -5.59 -17.94 8.80
N ALA A 286 -5.94 -18.28 10.03
CA ALA A 286 -5.77 -17.42 11.20
C ALA A 286 -4.75 -18.04 12.14
N TYR A 287 -3.87 -17.21 12.69
CA TYR A 287 -2.83 -17.59 13.64
C TYR A 287 -2.94 -16.76 14.90
N ARG A 288 -2.77 -17.39 16.05
CA ARG A 288 -2.61 -16.70 17.33
C ARG A 288 -1.15 -16.38 17.54
N LEU A 289 -0.87 -15.09 17.77
CA LEU A 289 0.44 -14.62 18.19
C LEU A 289 0.50 -14.54 19.71
N THR A 290 1.59 -15.03 20.28
CA THR A 290 1.93 -14.82 21.69
C THR A 290 3.31 -14.20 21.75
N ALA A 291 3.55 -13.37 22.77
CA ALA A 291 4.83 -12.73 22.98
C ALA A 291 5.22 -12.85 24.45
N ALA A 292 6.50 -13.11 24.69
CA ALA A 292 7.10 -13.19 26.02
C ALA A 292 8.59 -12.94 25.91
N LYS A 293 9.17 -12.17 26.84
CA LYS A 293 10.63 -11.91 26.88
C LYS A 293 11.20 -11.41 25.54
N GLY A 294 10.44 -10.58 24.82
CA GLY A 294 10.83 -10.03 23.52
C GLY A 294 10.82 -10.99 22.33
N ALA A 295 10.39 -12.24 22.51
CA ALA A 295 10.19 -13.22 21.44
C ALA A 295 8.70 -13.35 21.10
N VAL A 296 8.41 -13.69 19.83
CA VAL A 296 7.03 -13.91 19.35
C VAL A 296 6.90 -15.33 18.84
N ALA A 297 5.84 -16.02 19.23
CA ALA A 297 5.44 -17.31 18.68
C ALA A 297 4.12 -17.18 17.90
N CYS A 298 3.91 -18.08 16.94
CA CYS A 298 2.77 -18.03 16.01
C CYS A 298 2.17 -19.43 15.86
N LYS A 299 0.95 -19.63 16.35
CA LYS A 299 0.24 -20.92 16.33
C LYS A 299 -1.00 -20.83 15.45
N GLU A 300 -1.19 -21.76 14.53
CA GLU A 300 -2.41 -21.82 13.72
C GLU A 300 -3.65 -22.03 14.60
N ILE A 301 -4.71 -21.26 14.32
CA ILE A 301 -6.04 -21.40 14.93
C ILE A 301 -6.93 -22.22 13.99
N TYR A 302 -7.00 -21.81 12.72
CA TYR A 302 -7.71 -22.55 11.67
C TYR A 302 -7.10 -22.26 10.30
N THR A 303 -7.38 -23.19 9.38
CA THR A 303 -7.14 -23.05 7.94
C THR A 303 -8.36 -23.58 7.18
N ASN A 304 -8.83 -22.84 6.17
CA ASN A 304 -9.93 -23.28 5.30
C ASN A 304 -9.89 -22.58 3.93
N LYS A 305 -10.88 -22.84 3.06
CA LYS A 305 -10.97 -22.30 1.69
C LYS A 305 -12.09 -21.29 1.49
N GLN A 306 -12.63 -20.72 2.58
CA GLN A 306 -13.86 -19.90 2.55
C GLN A 306 -13.65 -18.48 2.03
N MET A 307 -12.43 -17.94 2.14
CA MET A 307 -12.08 -16.60 1.69
C MET A 307 -10.70 -16.65 1.03
N LYS A 308 -10.63 -16.60 -0.30
CA LYS A 308 -9.36 -16.64 -1.06
C LYS A 308 -9.18 -15.34 -1.84
N ASN A 309 -8.50 -14.39 -1.20
CA ASN A 309 -8.17 -13.11 -1.80
C ASN A 309 -7.23 -13.32 -3.00
N HIS A 310 -7.61 -12.80 -4.16
CA HIS A 310 -6.80 -12.96 -5.37
C HIS A 310 -5.74 -11.86 -5.48
N TYR A 311 -6.13 -10.61 -5.62
CA TYR A 311 -5.18 -9.49 -5.74
C TYR A 311 -5.33 -8.40 -4.67
N ASN A 312 -6.44 -8.40 -3.93
CA ASN A 312 -6.75 -7.37 -2.96
C ASN A 312 -7.08 -7.99 -1.60
N SER A 313 -6.54 -7.39 -0.54
CA SER A 313 -6.80 -7.79 0.84
C SER A 313 -8.22 -7.43 1.29
N CYS A 314 -8.77 -8.23 2.20
CA CYS A 314 -9.93 -7.86 3.01
C CYS A 314 -9.67 -6.61 3.88
N VAL A 315 -10.74 -6.06 4.45
CA VAL A 315 -10.70 -5.16 5.62
C VAL A 315 -11.26 -5.87 6.84
N LEU A 316 -10.74 -5.58 8.04
CA LEU A 316 -11.23 -6.11 9.30
C LEU A 316 -11.96 -5.02 10.09
N LEU A 317 -13.24 -5.22 10.36
CA LEU A 317 -14.07 -4.31 11.14
C LEU A 317 -14.77 -5.10 12.23
N ASN A 318 -14.55 -4.73 13.49
CA ASN A 318 -15.26 -5.27 14.66
C ASN A 318 -15.24 -6.82 14.75
N GLY A 319 -14.13 -7.46 14.37
CA GLY A 319 -13.99 -8.93 14.39
C GLY A 319 -14.48 -9.64 13.11
N PHE A 320 -14.92 -8.88 12.10
CA PHE A 320 -15.43 -9.41 10.84
C PHE A 320 -14.60 -8.94 9.66
N LEU A 321 -14.21 -9.88 8.82
CA LEU A 321 -13.48 -9.65 7.57
C LEU A 321 -14.47 -9.44 6.44
N TYR A 322 -14.26 -8.37 5.67
CA TYR A 322 -15.01 -8.07 4.46
C TYR A 322 -14.06 -8.07 3.27
N GLY A 323 -14.34 -8.89 2.26
CA GLY A 323 -13.50 -8.95 1.07
C GLY A 323 -13.89 -10.05 0.10
N PHE A 324 -12.99 -10.34 -0.84
CA PHE A 324 -13.29 -11.20 -1.98
C PHE A 324 -12.72 -12.61 -1.83
N ASP A 325 -13.56 -13.61 -2.01
CA ASP A 325 -13.14 -14.93 -2.48
C ASP A 325 -13.23 -14.95 -4.00
N ASN A 326 -12.12 -14.66 -4.67
CA ASN A 326 -12.07 -14.47 -6.12
C ASN A 326 -13.07 -13.41 -6.61
N ASN A 327 -14.24 -13.81 -7.13
CA ASN A 327 -15.29 -12.95 -7.66
C ASN A 327 -16.56 -12.94 -6.78
N VAL A 328 -16.45 -13.36 -5.54
CA VAL A 328 -17.55 -13.39 -4.55
C VAL A 328 -17.15 -12.52 -3.39
N PHE A 329 -17.96 -11.51 -3.10
CA PHE A 329 -17.79 -10.65 -1.93
C PHE A 329 -18.40 -11.33 -0.70
N ARG A 330 -17.72 -11.30 0.44
CA ARG A 330 -18.10 -12.07 1.62
C ARG A 330 -17.87 -11.30 2.91
N CYS A 331 -18.67 -11.63 3.91
CA CYS A 331 -18.36 -11.37 5.31
C CYS A 331 -17.99 -12.68 6.01
N GLN A 332 -16.84 -12.69 6.68
CA GLN A 332 -16.31 -13.82 7.44
C GLN A 332 -16.03 -13.39 8.88
N GLU A 333 -16.42 -14.20 9.86
CA GLU A 333 -15.99 -14.01 11.24
C GLU A 333 -14.52 -14.39 11.40
N LEU A 334 -13.68 -13.48 11.92
CA LEU A 334 -12.24 -13.73 12.11
C LEU A 334 -11.95 -14.86 13.10
N ALA A 335 -12.79 -15.02 14.12
CA ALA A 335 -12.52 -15.98 15.21
C ALA A 335 -12.66 -17.45 14.76
N SER A 336 -13.67 -17.73 13.94
CA SER A 336 -14.03 -19.10 13.54
C SER A 336 -13.77 -19.41 12.05
N GLY A 337 -13.63 -18.38 11.22
CA GLY A 337 -13.60 -18.52 9.77
C GLY A 337 -14.97 -18.80 9.15
N LYS A 338 -16.07 -18.73 9.93
CA LYS A 338 -17.44 -18.91 9.44
C LYS A 338 -17.83 -17.77 8.50
N ILE A 339 -18.41 -18.12 7.35
CA ILE A 339 -19.04 -17.15 6.44
C ILE A 339 -20.41 -16.78 6.97
N LEU A 340 -20.67 -15.48 7.07
CA LEU A 340 -21.95 -14.92 7.53
C LEU A 340 -22.87 -14.60 6.36
N TRP A 341 -22.32 -14.04 5.28
CA TRP A 341 -23.02 -13.84 4.02
C TRP A 341 -22.06 -13.83 2.83
N THR A 342 -22.61 -14.04 1.64
CA THR A 342 -21.92 -13.96 0.35
C THR A 342 -22.77 -13.20 -0.66
N ASP A 343 -22.13 -12.41 -1.52
CA ASP A 343 -22.77 -11.63 -2.56
C ASP A 343 -21.90 -11.62 -3.83
N ARG A 344 -22.52 -11.55 -5.02
CA ARG A 344 -21.81 -11.60 -6.33
C ARG A 344 -21.98 -10.32 -7.15
N THR A 345 -22.71 -9.33 -6.64
CA THR A 345 -23.19 -8.15 -7.36
C THR A 345 -22.06 -7.22 -7.83
N VAL A 346 -20.93 -7.22 -7.13
CA VAL A 346 -19.74 -6.41 -7.46
C VAL A 346 -18.65 -7.20 -8.21
N GLY A 347 -18.88 -8.50 -8.45
CA GLY A 347 -17.92 -9.39 -9.09
C GLY A 347 -16.61 -9.51 -8.32
N LYS A 348 -15.49 -9.33 -9.02
CA LYS A 348 -14.14 -9.33 -8.45
C LYS A 348 -13.66 -7.90 -8.26
N GLY A 349 -12.90 -7.63 -7.22
CA GLY A 349 -12.52 -6.24 -6.95
C GLY A 349 -11.54 -6.01 -5.82
N ALA A 350 -11.62 -4.78 -5.30
CA ALA A 350 -10.89 -4.29 -4.14
C ALA A 350 -11.86 -3.64 -3.14
N VAL A 351 -11.46 -3.57 -1.87
CA VAL A 351 -12.26 -2.95 -0.81
C VAL A 351 -11.38 -2.14 0.12
N ILE A 352 -11.88 -0.95 0.48
CA ILE A 352 -11.46 -0.17 1.65
C ILE A 352 -12.70 0.10 2.53
N SER A 353 -12.51 0.62 3.73
CA SER A 353 -13.61 1.02 4.61
C SER A 353 -13.45 2.45 5.11
N ALA A 354 -14.56 3.11 5.35
CA ALA A 354 -14.64 4.39 6.05
C ALA A 354 -16.00 4.52 6.73
N GLN A 355 -16.05 5.12 7.93
CA GLN A 355 -17.31 5.50 8.60
C GLN A 355 -18.37 4.37 8.63
N GLY A 356 -17.95 3.14 8.98
CA GLY A 356 -18.85 1.97 9.08
C GLY A 356 -19.35 1.41 7.75
N HIS A 357 -18.81 1.87 6.62
CA HIS A 357 -19.17 1.42 5.28
C HIS A 357 -17.95 0.81 4.56
N LEU A 358 -18.25 0.00 3.56
CA LEU A 358 -17.31 -0.60 2.63
C LEU A 358 -17.41 0.16 1.32
N ILE A 359 -16.26 0.58 0.79
CA ILE A 359 -16.14 1.22 -0.52
C ILE A 359 -15.48 0.19 -1.43
N VAL A 360 -16.27 -0.33 -2.37
CA VAL A 360 -15.93 -1.50 -3.17
C VAL A 360 -15.71 -1.07 -4.63
N LEU A 361 -14.55 -1.42 -5.18
CA LEU A 361 -14.24 -1.23 -6.60
C LEU A 361 -14.30 -2.58 -7.31
N GLY A 362 -15.25 -2.76 -8.21
CA GLY A 362 -15.29 -3.92 -9.11
C GLY A 362 -14.28 -3.80 -10.25
N GLU A 363 -13.82 -4.93 -10.80
CA GLU A 363 -12.74 -4.99 -11.79
C GLU A 363 -13.07 -4.33 -13.13
N LYS A 364 -14.35 -4.05 -13.38
CA LYS A 364 -14.83 -3.31 -14.54
C LYS A 364 -15.02 -1.81 -14.27
N GLY A 365 -14.60 -1.32 -13.10
CA GLY A 365 -14.62 0.09 -12.75
C GLY A 365 -15.90 0.61 -12.09
N GLU A 366 -16.82 -0.27 -11.72
CA GLU A 366 -17.98 0.08 -10.90
C GLU A 366 -17.57 0.28 -9.45
N MET A 367 -18.03 1.37 -8.84
CA MET A 367 -17.88 1.65 -7.41
C MET A 367 -19.22 1.40 -6.72
N ALA A 368 -19.19 0.66 -5.62
CA ALA A 368 -20.35 0.44 -4.76
C ALA A 368 -20.03 0.88 -3.32
N LEU A 369 -21.02 1.50 -2.68
CA LEU A 369 -21.01 1.77 -1.25
C LEU A 369 -21.88 0.72 -0.57
N VAL A 370 -21.38 0.07 0.48
CA VAL A 370 -22.08 -1.04 1.14
C VAL A 370 -21.98 -0.85 2.65
N GLU A 371 -23.07 -1.07 3.39
CA GLU A 371 -22.99 -1.07 4.85
C GLU A 371 -22.12 -2.24 5.36
N ALA A 372 -21.23 -1.99 6.33
CA ALA A 372 -20.41 -3.03 6.94
C ALA A 372 -21.18 -3.80 8.02
N THR A 373 -22.24 -4.53 7.65
CA THR A 373 -23.05 -5.34 8.57
C THR A 373 -22.72 -6.83 8.48
N THR A 374 -23.04 -7.57 9.52
CA THR A 374 -22.90 -9.04 9.55
C THR A 374 -24.15 -9.79 9.08
N LYS A 375 -25.26 -9.07 8.82
CA LYS A 375 -26.56 -9.68 8.53
C LYS A 375 -26.72 -10.03 7.05
N ALA A 376 -26.38 -9.09 6.17
CA ALA A 376 -26.51 -9.25 4.73
C ALA A 376 -25.66 -8.20 3.99
N TYR A 377 -25.53 -8.38 2.67
CA TYR A 377 -25.07 -7.33 1.77
C TYR A 377 -26.17 -6.26 1.65
N THR A 378 -25.83 -5.01 1.95
CA THR A 378 -26.76 -3.87 1.89
C THR A 378 -26.09 -2.71 1.16
N GLU A 379 -26.35 -2.62 -0.14
CA GLU A 379 -25.79 -1.58 -1.01
C GLU A 379 -26.50 -0.24 -0.78
N LYS A 380 -25.71 0.82 -0.67
CA LYS A 380 -26.12 2.22 -0.54
C LYS A 380 -25.92 2.99 -1.85
N GLY A 381 -25.92 2.28 -2.98
CA GLY A 381 -25.77 2.84 -4.31
C GLY A 381 -24.44 2.49 -4.97
N ARG A 382 -24.45 2.65 -6.30
CA ARG A 382 -23.36 2.32 -7.20
C ARG A 382 -23.28 3.27 -8.36
N PHE A 383 -22.10 3.41 -8.95
CA PHE A 383 -21.90 4.16 -10.19
C PHE A 383 -20.64 3.69 -10.93
N GLN A 384 -20.58 3.99 -12.23
CA GLN A 384 -19.39 3.72 -13.06
C GLN A 384 -18.34 4.80 -12.82
N ALA A 385 -17.22 4.45 -12.17
CA ALA A 385 -16.12 5.38 -11.88
C ALA A 385 -15.01 5.35 -12.95
N LEU A 386 -14.77 4.18 -13.54
CA LEU A 386 -13.72 3.94 -14.52
C LEU A 386 -14.28 3.13 -15.69
N THR A 387 -13.90 3.43 -16.93
CA THR A 387 -14.33 2.67 -18.11
C THR A 387 -13.21 1.72 -18.52
N SER A 388 -13.05 0.60 -17.80
CA SER A 388 -11.90 -0.30 -17.98
C SER A 388 -12.28 -1.78 -18.03
N LYS A 389 -11.44 -2.55 -18.73
CA LYS A 389 -11.43 -4.02 -18.64
C LYS A 389 -10.77 -4.53 -17.35
N ARG A 390 -9.91 -3.72 -16.71
CA ARG A 390 -9.12 -4.08 -15.51
C ARG A 390 -8.91 -2.88 -14.57
N ALA A 391 -9.75 -2.79 -13.56
CA ALA A 391 -9.62 -1.88 -12.41
C ALA A 391 -9.25 -2.70 -11.16
N TRP A 392 -8.00 -3.18 -11.10
CA TRP A 392 -7.56 -4.07 -10.03
C TRP A 392 -6.89 -3.35 -8.85
N THR A 393 -6.58 -2.07 -9.02
CA THR A 393 -5.89 -1.25 -8.02
C THR A 393 -6.84 -0.82 -6.90
N PRO A 394 -6.50 -1.05 -5.62
CA PRO A 394 -7.37 -0.63 -4.53
C PRO A 394 -7.52 0.91 -4.50
N PRO A 395 -8.72 1.43 -4.19
CA PRO A 395 -8.93 2.87 -4.01
C PRO A 395 -8.08 3.44 -2.88
N ALA A 396 -7.78 4.74 -2.98
CA ALA A 396 -7.27 5.54 -1.87
C ALA A 396 -8.31 6.58 -1.46
N LEU A 397 -8.42 6.84 -0.15
CA LEU A 397 -9.36 7.83 0.39
C LEU A 397 -8.61 8.86 1.20
N ALA A 398 -8.60 10.10 0.72
CA ALA A 398 -8.01 11.22 1.44
C ALA A 398 -8.90 12.45 1.35
N ARG A 399 -9.10 13.14 2.49
CA ARG A 399 -9.78 14.45 2.56
C ARG A 399 -11.13 14.48 1.84
N GLY A 400 -11.96 13.47 2.08
CA GLY A 400 -13.28 13.31 1.47
C GLY A 400 -13.26 12.98 -0.03
N LYS A 401 -12.10 12.68 -0.61
CA LYS A 401 -11.93 12.33 -2.02
C LYS A 401 -11.48 10.89 -2.18
N LEU A 402 -12.18 10.16 -3.05
CA LEU A 402 -11.74 8.87 -3.55
C LEU A 402 -10.87 9.07 -4.77
N TYR A 403 -9.69 8.46 -4.73
CA TYR A 403 -8.80 8.31 -5.86
C TYR A 403 -8.87 6.87 -6.31
N VAL A 404 -9.21 6.66 -7.58
CA VAL A 404 -9.30 5.35 -8.21
C VAL A 404 -8.56 5.37 -9.53
N ARG A 405 -7.99 4.24 -9.92
CA ARG A 405 -7.37 4.10 -11.24
C ARG A 405 -7.71 2.76 -11.86
N ASP A 406 -7.73 2.76 -13.18
CA ASP A 406 -7.55 1.55 -13.96
C ASP A 406 -6.10 1.46 -14.46
N LEU A 407 -5.85 0.60 -15.44
CA LEU A 407 -4.52 0.45 -16.03
C LEU A 407 -3.97 1.79 -16.54
N GLU A 408 -4.80 2.61 -17.19
CA GLU A 408 -4.38 3.78 -18.00
C GLU A 408 -4.87 5.12 -17.46
N ARG A 409 -5.91 5.14 -16.61
CA ARG A 409 -6.57 6.37 -16.18
C ARG A 409 -6.68 6.44 -14.68
N ILE A 410 -6.57 7.65 -14.16
CA ILE A 410 -6.79 7.98 -12.76
C ILE A 410 -7.93 9.01 -12.66
N THR A 411 -8.78 8.83 -11.65
CA THR A 411 -9.98 9.63 -11.41
C THR A 411 -10.06 10.04 -9.95
N CYS A 412 -10.42 11.30 -9.69
CA CYS A 412 -10.76 11.80 -8.37
C CYS A 412 -12.26 12.06 -8.24
N ILE A 413 -12.86 11.58 -7.16
CA ILE A 413 -14.29 11.62 -6.90
C ILE A 413 -14.53 12.19 -5.51
N ASN A 414 -15.36 13.23 -5.42
CA ASN A 414 -15.76 13.79 -4.12
C ASN A 414 -16.82 12.91 -3.48
N ILE A 415 -16.56 12.47 -2.25
CA ILE A 415 -17.50 11.76 -1.39
C ILE A 415 -17.68 12.44 -0.03
N ALA A 416 -17.21 13.67 0.16
CA ALA A 416 -17.57 14.46 1.33
C ALA A 416 -19.06 14.83 1.26
N THR A 417 -19.73 14.90 2.42
CA THR A 417 -21.05 15.54 2.48
C THR A 417 -20.93 17.00 2.05
N ALA A 418 -21.93 17.53 1.35
CA ALA A 418 -22.03 18.98 1.18
C ALA A 418 -22.01 19.63 2.57
N LYS A 419 -21.15 20.64 2.75
CA LYS A 419 -21.15 21.44 3.98
C LYS A 419 -22.38 22.33 4.02
#